data_AF-A0A9E3LKG8-F1
#
_entry.id   AF-A0A9E3LKG8-F1
#
_cell.length_a   1.000
_cell.length_b   1.000
_cell.length_c   1.000
_cell.angle_alpha   90.00
_cell.angle_beta   90.00
_cell.angle_gamma   90.00
#
_symmetry.space_group_name_H-M   'P 1'
#
loop_
_entity.id
_entity.type
_entity.pdbx_description
1 polymer ?
#
loop_
_entity_poly.entity_id
_entity_poly.type
_entity_poly.pdbx_seq_one_letter_code
_entity_poly.pdbx_strand_id
1 'polypeptide(L)'
;MIRTCPVCGGELERRVRGVGEVVTGAVSAVVEGAPVLACPQEHHVEELRPDLASVLATQVREDLLVSRRTRLRRQHRCGACDAELTIPGRRTVRSVSRRVEGVGVVRVTFDLPVLRCPACGSEQLPAEVAERDLGPAVRAALGPVSPGRP
;
A
#
# COMPACT_ATOMS: atom_id res chain seq x y z
N MET A 1 6.28 -4.27 27.90
CA MET A 1 7.45 -5.15 27.69
C MET A 1 8.49 -4.30 26.98
N ILE A 2 9.62 -4.02 27.63
CA ILE A 2 10.71 -3.23 27.04
C ILE A 2 11.41 -4.14 26.03
N ARG A 3 11.55 -3.69 24.77
CA ARG A 3 12.33 -4.39 23.76
C ARG A 3 13.72 -3.77 23.71
N THR A 4 14.74 -4.61 23.68
CA THR A 4 16.14 -4.18 23.67
C THR A 4 16.81 -4.56 22.36
N CYS A 5 17.85 -3.81 21.99
CA CYS A 5 18.67 -4.08 20.84
C CYS A 5 19.51 -5.35 21.08
N PRO A 6 19.48 -6.33 20.16
CA PRO A 6 20.27 -7.56 20.30
C PRO A 6 21.78 -7.34 20.18
N VAL A 7 22.22 -6.18 19.69
CA VAL A 7 23.64 -5.85 19.48
C VAL A 7 24.24 -5.10 20.66
N CYS A 8 23.63 -3.99 21.10
CA CYS A 8 24.19 -3.15 22.16
C CYS A 8 23.43 -3.22 23.50
N GLY A 9 22.32 -3.96 23.58
CA GLY A 9 21.49 -4.08 24.79
C GLY A 9 20.65 -2.85 25.13
N GLY A 10 20.80 -1.73 24.41
CA GLY A 10 20.02 -0.50 24.63
C GLY A 10 18.53 -0.67 24.32
N GLU A 11 17.67 0.13 24.95
CA GLU A 11 16.23 0.11 24.71
C GLU A 11 15.90 0.55 23.27
N LEU A 12 14.93 -0.11 22.65
CA LEU A 12 14.42 0.29 21.34
C LEU A 12 13.42 1.44 21.49
N GLU A 13 13.58 2.47 20.69
CA GLU A 13 12.71 3.63 20.67
C GLU A 13 11.73 3.57 19.49
N ARG A 14 10.52 4.07 19.69
CA ARG A 14 9.56 4.23 18.60
C ARG A 14 10.00 5.36 17.69
N ARG A 15 10.25 5.05 16.43
CA ARG A 15 10.55 6.01 15.36
C ARG A 15 9.56 5.86 14.22
N VAL A 16 9.50 6.86 13.34
CA VAL A 16 8.78 6.76 12.08
C VAL A 16 9.79 6.36 11.01
N ARG A 17 9.49 5.30 10.26
CA ARG A 17 10.30 4.88 9.12
C ARG A 17 10.33 5.98 8.07
N GLY A 18 11.46 6.11 7.38
CA GLY A 18 11.56 6.94 6.18
C GLY A 18 10.56 6.52 5.09
N VAL A 19 10.44 7.36 4.08
CA VAL A 19 9.55 7.14 2.95
C VAL A 19 9.97 5.88 2.18
N GLY A 20 9.03 4.95 1.97
CA GLY A 20 9.24 3.78 1.13
C GLY A 20 8.60 3.98 -0.23
N GLU A 21 9.39 4.01 -1.30
CA GLU A 21 8.90 4.14 -2.68
C GLU A 21 9.20 2.85 -3.46
N VAL A 22 8.19 2.36 -4.19
CA VAL A 22 8.35 1.18 -5.04
C VAL A 22 7.50 1.27 -6.30
N VAL A 23 7.95 0.55 -7.33
CA VAL A 23 7.15 0.26 -8.53
C VAL A 23 6.93 -1.26 -8.58
N THR A 24 5.67 -1.68 -8.67
CA THR A 24 5.30 -3.09 -8.83
C THR A 24 4.26 -3.22 -9.94
N GLY A 25 4.67 -3.86 -11.05
CA GLY A 25 3.81 -3.98 -12.23
C GLY A 25 3.39 -2.58 -12.74
N ALA A 26 2.08 -2.34 -12.81
CA ALA A 26 1.55 -1.06 -13.27
C ALA A 26 1.41 0.01 -12.16
N VAL A 27 1.66 -0.35 -10.90
CA VAL A 27 1.42 0.50 -9.72
C VAL A 27 2.74 1.05 -9.17
N SER A 28 2.81 2.37 -8.98
CA SER A 28 3.83 2.96 -8.10
C SER A 28 3.20 3.28 -6.75
N ALA A 29 3.90 3.01 -5.65
CA ALA A 29 3.42 3.25 -4.31
C ALA A 29 4.48 3.93 -3.45
N VAL A 30 4.04 4.90 -2.66
CA VAL A 30 4.82 5.62 -1.66
C VAL A 30 4.13 5.43 -0.31
N VAL A 31 4.84 4.88 0.68
CA VAL A 31 4.32 4.68 2.05
C VAL A 31 5.05 5.60 3.02
N GLU A 32 4.28 6.30 3.84
CA GLU A 32 4.77 7.27 4.84
C GLU A 32 4.09 7.02 6.19
N GLY A 33 4.80 7.33 7.28
CA GLY A 33 4.21 7.29 8.63
C GLY A 33 4.18 5.90 9.28
N ALA A 34 4.84 4.90 8.70
CA ALA A 34 4.93 3.56 9.30
C ALA A 34 5.89 3.58 10.51
N PRO A 35 5.40 3.36 11.75
CA PRO A 35 6.26 3.32 12.93
C PRO A 35 7.07 2.03 12.99
N VAL A 36 8.29 2.15 13.49
CA VAL A 36 9.22 1.06 13.78
C VAL A 36 9.77 1.23 15.19
N LEU A 37 10.29 0.15 15.75
CA LEU A 37 11.16 0.20 16.93
C LEU A 37 12.60 0.18 16.44
N ALA A 38 13.39 1.17 16.80
CA ALA A 38 14.76 1.30 16.33
C ALA A 38 15.73 1.48 17.51
N CYS A 39 16.88 0.83 17.43
CA CYS A 39 17.99 1.13 18.31
C CYS A 39 18.44 2.57 18.04
N PRO A 40 18.71 3.39 19.07
CA PRO A 40 19.24 4.74 18.86
C PRO A 40 20.56 4.77 18.10
N GLN A 41 21.33 3.68 18.16
CA GLN A 41 22.59 3.45 17.46
C GLN A 41 22.40 2.71 16.12
N GLU A 42 21.17 2.56 15.64
CA GLU A 42 20.80 1.99 14.34
C GLU A 42 21.18 0.52 14.08
N HIS A 43 21.77 -0.19 15.05
CA HIS A 43 22.14 -1.61 14.91
C HIS A 43 20.97 -2.56 14.61
N HIS A 44 19.76 -2.19 15.05
CA HIS A 44 18.57 -3.03 14.93
C HIS A 44 17.33 -2.16 14.73
N VAL A 45 16.48 -2.59 13.81
CA VAL A 45 15.17 -2.01 13.59
C VAL A 45 14.17 -3.18 13.50
N GLU A 46 13.00 -3.00 14.09
CA GLU A 46 11.92 -3.98 14.12
C GLU A 46 10.60 -3.31 13.76
N GLU A 47 9.71 -4.04 13.08
CA GLU A 47 8.34 -3.59 12.88
C GLU A 47 7.57 -3.59 14.19
N LEU A 48 6.83 -2.51 14.45
CA LEU A 48 5.93 -2.47 15.61
C LEU A 48 4.79 -3.49 15.48
N ARG A 49 4.41 -3.82 14.24
CA ARG A 49 3.27 -4.67 13.91
C ARG A 49 3.57 -5.54 12.67
N PRO A 50 3.86 -6.85 12.83
CA PRO A 50 4.26 -7.74 11.72
C PRO A 50 3.20 -7.94 10.62
N ASP A 51 1.92 -7.76 10.94
CA ASP A 51 0.82 -7.88 9.99
C ASP A 51 0.47 -6.55 9.30
N LEU A 52 1.18 -5.45 9.60
CA LEU A 52 0.85 -4.10 9.12
C LEU A 52 0.70 -4.04 7.60
N ALA A 53 1.61 -4.67 6.86
CA ALA A 53 1.57 -4.65 5.40
C ALA A 53 0.34 -5.36 4.83
N SER A 54 -0.06 -6.48 5.43
CA SER A 54 -1.26 -7.22 5.04
C SER A 54 -2.54 -6.46 5.39
N VAL A 55 -2.59 -5.86 6.58
CA VAL A 55 -3.72 -5.02 7.02
C VAL A 55 -3.90 -3.83 6.09
N LEU A 56 -2.81 -3.09 5.81
CA LEU A 56 -2.87 -1.93 4.91
C LEU A 56 -3.25 -2.32 3.48
N ALA A 57 -2.73 -3.42 2.95
CA ALA A 57 -3.07 -3.89 1.61
C ALA A 57 -4.57 -4.16 1.46
N THR A 58 -5.20 -4.78 2.48
CA THR A 58 -6.66 -5.00 2.51
C THR A 58 -7.41 -3.67 2.61
N GLN A 59 -7.06 -2.83 3.57
CA GLN A 59 -7.76 -1.57 3.84
C GLN A 59 -7.70 -0.58 2.67
N VAL A 60 -6.57 -0.50 1.97
CA VAL A 60 -6.42 0.34 0.79
C VAL A 60 -7.26 -0.20 -0.36
N ARG A 61 -7.28 -1.52 -0.56
CA ARG A 61 -8.08 -2.14 -1.62
C ARG A 61 -9.56 -1.80 -1.48
N GLU A 62 -10.07 -1.70 -0.26
CA GLU A 62 -11.45 -1.33 0.04
C GLU A 62 -11.76 0.15 -0.26
N ASP A 63 -10.78 1.05 -0.23
CA ASP A 63 -10.97 2.48 -0.57
C ASP A 63 -10.98 2.75 -2.07
N LEU A 64 -10.40 1.86 -2.87
CA LEU A 64 -10.29 2.05 -4.30
C LEU A 64 -11.49 1.40 -4.99
N LEU A 65 -12.18 2.17 -5.84
CA LEU A 65 -13.21 1.59 -6.69
C LEU A 65 -12.54 0.71 -7.76
N VAL A 66 -12.83 -0.59 -7.74
CA VAL A 66 -12.26 -1.57 -8.68
C VAL A 66 -13.30 -1.93 -9.73
N SER A 67 -12.89 -1.97 -11.00
CA SER A 67 -13.72 -2.47 -12.09
C SER A 67 -14.03 -3.95 -11.90
N ARG A 68 -15.16 -4.41 -12.45
CA ARG A 68 -15.52 -5.83 -12.47
C ARG A 68 -15.01 -6.46 -13.76
N ARG A 69 -14.41 -7.64 -13.65
CA ARG A 69 -14.02 -8.43 -14.82
C ARG A 69 -15.04 -9.53 -15.06
N THR A 70 -15.65 -9.53 -16.24
CA THR A 70 -16.48 -10.67 -16.67
C THR A 70 -15.58 -11.75 -17.27
N ARG A 71 -15.57 -12.95 -16.66
CA ARG A 71 -14.74 -14.08 -17.12
C ARG A 71 -15.02 -14.46 -18.58
N LEU A 72 -16.27 -14.31 -19.01
CA LEU A 72 -16.74 -14.75 -20.33
C LEU A 72 -16.40 -13.79 -21.48
N ARG A 73 -16.32 -12.48 -21.24
CA ARG A 73 -16.16 -11.48 -22.32
C ARG A 73 -14.82 -10.77 -22.36
N ARG A 74 -13.92 -11.02 -21.39
CA ARG A 74 -12.65 -10.27 -21.22
C ARG A 74 -12.85 -8.75 -21.21
N GLN A 75 -14.05 -8.30 -20.86
CA GLN A 75 -14.43 -6.89 -20.80
C GLN A 75 -14.52 -6.45 -19.35
N HIS A 76 -14.07 -5.22 -19.11
CA HIS A 76 -14.24 -4.53 -17.83
C HIS A 76 -15.63 -3.91 -17.77
N ARG A 77 -16.27 -4.02 -16.61
CA ARG A 77 -17.52 -3.33 -16.29
C ARG A 77 -17.30 -2.41 -15.10
N CYS A 78 -18.06 -1.35 -15.04
CA CYS A 78 -18.02 -0.42 -13.92
C CYS A 78 -18.47 -1.13 -12.64
N GLY A 79 -17.65 -1.06 -11.59
CA GLY A 79 -17.97 -1.54 -10.25
C GLY A 79 -19.13 -0.78 -9.58
N ALA A 80 -19.44 0.43 -10.05
CA ALA A 80 -20.54 1.26 -9.53
C ALA A 80 -21.87 1.10 -10.31
N CYS A 81 -21.86 1.23 -11.64
CA CYS A 81 -23.09 1.20 -12.46
C CYS A 81 -23.17 0.05 -13.49
N ASP A 82 -22.20 -0.87 -13.49
CA ASP A 82 -22.15 -2.06 -14.37
C ASP A 82 -22.09 -1.78 -15.89
N ALA A 83 -21.94 -0.53 -16.30
CA ALA A 83 -21.70 -0.17 -17.69
C ALA A 83 -20.34 -0.71 -18.19
N GLU A 84 -20.25 -1.02 -19.49
CA GLU A 84 -19.00 -1.44 -20.12
C GLU A 84 -17.96 -0.30 -20.09
N LEU A 85 -16.70 -0.66 -19.82
CA LEU A 85 -15.58 0.28 -19.84
C LEU A 85 -14.80 0.12 -21.15
N THR A 86 -14.81 1.15 -21.99
CA THR A 86 -14.28 1.11 -23.36
C THR A 86 -13.12 2.09 -23.62
N ILE A 87 -12.70 2.88 -22.62
CA ILE A 87 -11.76 4.00 -22.78
C ILE A 87 -10.35 3.61 -22.30
N PRO A 88 -9.27 4.02 -22.99
CA PRO A 88 -7.90 3.77 -22.54
C PRO A 88 -7.63 4.35 -21.15
N GLY A 89 -6.93 3.58 -20.32
CA GLY A 89 -6.59 3.97 -18.96
C GLY A 89 -5.68 5.20 -18.93
N ARG A 90 -5.94 6.14 -18.02
CA ARG A 90 -5.01 7.22 -17.66
C ARG A 90 -4.30 6.89 -16.36
N ARG A 91 -3.14 7.48 -16.12
CA ARG A 91 -2.49 7.41 -14.80
C ARG A 91 -3.09 8.47 -13.87
N THR A 92 -3.24 8.15 -12.60
CA THR A 92 -3.81 9.06 -11.61
C THR A 92 -3.20 8.80 -10.24
N VAL A 93 -2.89 9.88 -9.54
CA VAL A 93 -2.40 9.84 -8.17
C VAL A 93 -3.57 9.73 -7.19
N ARG A 94 -3.48 8.77 -6.26
CA ARG A 94 -4.47 8.53 -5.21
C ARG A 94 -3.76 8.37 -3.88
N SER A 95 -4.09 9.21 -2.90
CA SER A 95 -3.60 9.07 -1.53
C SER A 95 -4.69 8.48 -0.64
N VAL A 96 -4.33 7.44 0.10
CA VAL A 96 -5.15 6.80 1.12
C VAL A 96 -4.47 6.98 2.47
N SER A 97 -5.20 7.48 3.46
CA SER A 97 -4.70 7.59 4.84
C SER A 97 -5.51 6.67 5.74
N ARG A 98 -4.84 5.75 6.44
CA ARG A 98 -5.49 4.80 7.34
C ARG A 98 -4.91 4.92 8.74
N ARG A 99 -5.81 5.02 9.72
CA ARG A 99 -5.46 4.82 11.13
C ARG A 99 -5.46 3.31 11.39
N VAL A 100 -4.29 2.78 11.72
CA VAL A 100 -4.10 1.38 12.09
C VAL A 100 -3.89 1.30 13.61
N GLU A 101 -4.68 0.44 14.26
CA GLU A 101 -4.58 0.22 15.70
C GLU A 101 -3.16 -0.27 16.09
N GLY A 102 -2.63 0.29 17.18
CA GLY A 102 -1.26 0.02 17.65
C GLY A 102 -0.15 0.70 16.84
N VAL A 103 -0.48 1.39 15.75
CA VAL A 103 0.48 1.93 14.78
C VAL A 103 0.31 3.45 14.60
N GLY A 104 -0.92 3.93 14.42
CA GLY A 104 -1.19 5.34 14.12
C GLY A 104 -1.61 5.53 12.67
N VAL A 105 -1.42 6.73 12.13
CA VAL A 105 -1.81 7.04 10.76
C VAL A 105 -0.68 6.68 9.80
N VAL A 106 -0.99 5.80 8.84
CA VAL A 106 -0.11 5.49 7.71
C VAL A 106 -0.75 6.06 6.46
N ARG A 107 0.05 6.75 5.65
CA ARG A 107 -0.36 7.28 4.35
C ARG A 107 0.26 6.43 3.27
N VAL A 108 -0.55 6.05 2.30
CA VAL A 108 -0.09 5.39 1.07
C VAL A 108 -0.55 6.23 -0.12
N THR A 109 0.42 6.68 -0.92
CA THR A 109 0.17 7.40 -2.16
C THR A 109 0.50 6.51 -3.33
N PHE A 110 -0.46 6.32 -4.22
CA PHE A 110 -0.30 5.50 -5.41
C PHE A 110 -0.32 6.35 -6.66
N ASP A 111 0.45 5.93 -7.66
CA ASP A 111 0.21 6.28 -9.05
C ASP A 111 -0.28 5.03 -9.80
N LEU A 112 -1.53 5.08 -10.25
CA LEU A 112 -2.31 3.93 -10.70
C LEU A 112 -2.85 4.16 -12.12
N PRO A 113 -2.93 3.12 -12.97
CA PRO A 113 -3.77 3.17 -14.15
C PRO A 113 -5.25 3.12 -13.73
N VAL A 114 -6.07 4.02 -14.24
CA VAL A 114 -7.51 4.06 -13.97
C VAL A 114 -8.32 4.10 -15.27
N LEU A 115 -9.44 3.39 -15.26
CA LEU A 115 -10.48 3.41 -16.28
C LEU A 115 -11.57 4.40 -15.85
N ARG A 116 -11.98 5.30 -16.76
CA ARG A 116 -13.13 6.17 -16.52
C ARG A 116 -14.39 5.54 -17.10
N CYS A 117 -15.44 5.43 -16.30
CA CYS A 117 -16.74 4.99 -16.79
C CYS A 117 -17.38 6.06 -17.68
N PRO A 118 -17.77 5.74 -18.92
CA PRO A 118 -18.45 6.71 -19.79
C PRO A 118 -19.87 7.04 -19.30
N ALA A 119 -20.51 6.15 -18.54
CA ALA A 119 -21.89 6.32 -18.08
C ALA A 119 -21.99 7.17 -16.81
N CYS A 120 -21.28 6.81 -15.74
CA CYS A 120 -21.35 7.51 -14.45
C CYS A 120 -20.14 8.42 -14.16
N GLY A 121 -19.13 8.42 -15.03
CA GLY A 121 -17.93 9.26 -14.87
C GLY A 121 -16.91 8.75 -13.84
N SER A 122 -17.23 7.74 -13.03
CA SER A 122 -16.35 7.21 -11.98
C SER A 122 -15.02 6.69 -12.53
N GLU A 123 -13.94 6.99 -11.82
CA GLU A 123 -12.61 6.42 -12.07
C GLU A 123 -12.38 5.17 -11.25
N GLN A 124 -11.77 4.16 -11.86
CA GLN A 124 -11.71 2.82 -11.29
C GLN A 124 -10.42 2.11 -11.65
N LEU A 125 -9.89 1.33 -10.72
CA LEU A 125 -8.73 0.48 -10.96
C LEU A 125 -9.13 -0.74 -11.81
N PRO A 126 -8.36 -1.14 -12.84
CA PRO A 126 -8.55 -2.42 -13.51
C PRO A 126 -8.45 -3.59 -12.52
N ALA A 127 -9.34 -4.58 -12.65
CA ALA A 127 -9.44 -5.70 -11.72
C ALA A 127 -8.11 -6.47 -11.58
N GLU A 128 -7.45 -6.79 -12.69
CA GLU A 128 -6.16 -7.49 -12.70
C GLU A 128 -5.03 -6.69 -12.06
N VAL A 129 -5.05 -5.35 -12.18
CA VAL A 129 -4.06 -4.48 -11.50
C VAL A 129 -4.33 -4.50 -10.00
N ALA A 130 -5.60 -4.42 -9.58
CA ALA A 130 -5.98 -4.50 -8.17
C ALA A 130 -5.57 -5.85 -7.55
N GLU A 131 -5.77 -6.95 -8.26
CA GLU A 131 -5.44 -8.32 -7.81
C GLU A 131 -3.94 -8.60 -7.79
N ARG A 132 -3.22 -8.22 -8.83
CA ARG A 132 -1.83 -8.63 -9.02
C ARG A 132 -0.82 -7.63 -8.47
N ASP A 133 -1.09 -6.34 -8.56
CA ASP A 133 -0.06 -5.31 -8.40
C ASP A 133 -0.23 -4.50 -7.08
N LEU A 134 -1.48 -4.21 -6.66
CA LEU A 134 -1.74 -3.32 -5.52
C LEU A 134 -1.20 -3.85 -4.18
N GLY A 135 -1.54 -5.09 -3.81
CA GLY A 135 -1.09 -5.70 -2.56
C GLY A 135 0.43 -5.86 -2.48
N PRO A 136 1.07 -6.44 -3.53
CA PRO A 136 2.53 -6.46 -3.63
C PRO A 136 3.19 -5.08 -3.54
N ALA A 137 2.64 -4.04 -4.18
CA ALA A 137 3.19 -2.69 -4.09
C ALA A 137 3.20 -2.16 -2.64
N VAL A 138 2.10 -2.34 -1.89
CA VAL A 138 2.04 -1.94 -0.47
C VAL A 138 3.07 -2.70 0.36
N ARG A 139 3.16 -4.03 0.18
CA ARG A 139 4.12 -4.87 0.90
C ARG A 139 5.57 -4.50 0.59
N ALA A 140 5.88 -4.22 -0.68
CA ALA A 140 7.23 -3.90 -1.10
C ALA A 140 7.63 -2.46 -0.69
N ALA A 141 6.70 -1.50 -0.72
CA ALA A 141 6.95 -0.14 -0.23
C ALA A 141 7.17 -0.12 1.29
N LEU A 142 6.45 -0.97 2.03
CA LEU A 142 6.76 -1.19 3.43
C LEU A 142 8.08 -1.91 3.59
N GLY A 143 8.44 -2.88 2.75
CA GLY A 143 9.76 -3.51 2.65
C GLY A 143 10.21 -4.25 3.92
N PRO A 144 11.13 -5.22 3.83
CA PRO A 144 11.75 -5.76 5.03
C PRO A 144 12.43 -4.64 5.80
N VAL A 145 12.37 -4.72 7.12
CA VAL A 145 13.17 -3.84 7.98
C VAL A 145 14.61 -4.32 7.88
N SER A 146 15.41 -3.65 7.05
CA SER A 146 16.85 -3.92 6.99
C SER A 146 17.50 -3.43 8.29
N PRO A 147 18.36 -4.21 8.94
CA PRO A 147 19.18 -3.69 10.02
C PRO A 147 20.05 -2.54 9.46
N GLY A 148 20.16 -1.45 10.23
CA GLY A 148 21.13 -0.41 9.91
C GLY A 148 22.51 -1.05 9.83
N ARG A 149 23.24 -0.73 8.76
CA ARG A 149 24.61 -1.21 8.59
C ARG A 149 25.43 -0.69 9.79
N PRO A 150 26.15 -1.56 10.53
CA PRO A 150 26.96 -1.14 11.67
C PRO A 150 28.07 -0.18 11.26
#